data_AF-A0A6J8BN18-F1
#
_entry.id   AF-A0A6J8BN18-F1
#
_cell.length_a   1.000
_cell.length_b   1.000
_cell.length_c   1.000
_cell.angle_alpha   90.00
_cell.angle_beta   90.00
_cell.angle_gamma   90.00
#
_symmetry.space_group_name_H-M   'P 1'
#
loop_
_entity.id
_entity.type
_entity.pdbx_description
1 polymer ?
#
loop_
_entity_poly.entity_id
_entity_poly.type
_entity_poly.pdbx_seq_one_letter_code
_entity_poly.pdbx_strand_id
1 'polypeptide(L)'
;MAKGLFGTATMGDVNLLARHINQINKRTRLMAKALEQHGDHLSSFMSLVDKRTTNLIDEIQKNSIEILTIANKFHMSLENTQSFLLNTTTLLTEVTNKGNMLRSKVDQFESAVQSLVEGRISPFLLPKHTLTQALHKIQTILTNSYSGFYSTQPHPSYYYTNLNFMFMRNHSKIFITLRFHISSLTHPVRLYKIMSLPVTVNNFSSMQLSY
;
A
#
# COMPACT_ATOMS: atom_id res chain seq x y z
N MET A 1 -57.05 -100.59 61.28
CA MET A 1 -56.96 -100.92 59.83
C MET A 1 -55.63 -100.38 59.31
N ALA A 2 -54.93 -101.17 58.51
CA ALA A 2 -53.48 -101.15 58.31
C ALA A 2 -52.93 -99.89 57.60
N LYS A 3 -51.91 -99.25 58.20
CA LYS A 3 -50.97 -98.35 57.51
C LYS A 3 -49.82 -99.20 56.97
N GLY A 4 -49.80 -99.42 55.65
CA GLY A 4 -48.77 -100.19 54.96
C GLY A 4 -47.42 -99.47 54.99
N LEU A 5 -46.38 -100.25 55.29
CA LEU A 5 -44.95 -99.91 55.35
C LEU A 5 -44.31 -99.66 53.97
N PHE A 6 -45.15 -99.53 52.94
CA PHE A 6 -44.79 -99.00 51.64
C PHE A 6 -45.64 -97.75 51.46
N GLY A 7 -45.01 -96.58 51.50
CA GLY A 7 -45.70 -95.29 51.39
C GLY A 7 -46.45 -95.20 50.06
N THR A 8 -47.75 -95.52 50.07
CA THR A 8 -48.64 -95.24 48.96
C THR A 8 -49.21 -93.85 49.19
N ALA A 9 -48.80 -92.90 48.34
CA ALA A 9 -49.31 -91.54 48.37
C ALA A 9 -50.85 -91.58 48.38
N THR A 10 -51.49 -90.88 49.32
CA THR A 10 -52.94 -90.80 49.34
C THR A 10 -53.41 -89.93 48.16
N MET A 11 -54.60 -90.19 47.62
CA MET A 11 -55.16 -89.38 46.50
C MET A 11 -55.20 -87.87 46.80
N GLY A 12 -55.29 -87.49 48.07
CA GLY A 12 -55.19 -86.10 48.52
C GLY A 12 -53.79 -85.49 48.29
N ASP A 13 -52.73 -86.25 48.59
CA ASP A 13 -51.34 -85.83 48.36
C ASP A 13 -51.02 -85.71 46.87
N VAL A 14 -51.55 -86.62 46.05
CA VAL A 14 -51.43 -86.58 44.57
C VAL A 14 -52.11 -85.33 44.01
N ASN A 15 -53.30 -84.97 44.52
CA ASN A 15 -54.02 -83.76 44.10
C ASN A 15 -53.38 -82.45 44.61
N LEU A 16 -52.74 -82.48 45.78
CA LEU A 16 -51.97 -81.35 46.30
C LEU A 16 -50.70 -81.13 45.47
N LEU A 17 -50.01 -82.21 45.12
CA LEU A 17 -48.83 -82.19 44.26
C LEU A 17 -49.19 -81.72 42.84
N ALA A 18 -50.29 -82.22 42.26
CA ALA A 18 -50.79 -81.76 40.97
C ALA A 18 -51.12 -80.25 40.96
N ARG A 19 -51.68 -79.72 42.06
CA ARG A 19 -51.91 -78.28 42.23
C ARG A 19 -50.60 -77.48 42.31
N HIS A 20 -49.62 -77.95 43.08
CA HIS A 20 -48.31 -77.31 43.16
C HIS A 20 -47.57 -77.34 41.81
N ILE A 21 -47.56 -78.47 41.11
CA ILE A 21 -46.96 -78.61 39.78
C ILE A 21 -47.64 -77.65 38.79
N ASN A 22 -48.96 -77.53 38.83
CA ASN A 22 -49.69 -76.58 37.98
C ASN A 22 -49.41 -75.11 38.34
N GLN A 23 -49.29 -74.77 39.63
CA GLN A 23 -48.91 -73.42 40.07
C GLN A 23 -47.47 -73.07 39.67
N ILE A 24 -46.54 -74.02 39.81
CA ILE A 24 -45.15 -73.86 39.37
C ILE A 24 -45.14 -73.68 37.85
N ASN A 25 -45.79 -74.55 37.07
CA ASN A 25 -45.88 -74.39 35.62
C ASN A 25 -46.47 -73.03 35.20
N LYS A 26 -47.50 -72.55 35.90
CA LYS A 26 -48.09 -71.25 35.64
C LYS A 26 -47.12 -70.10 35.95
N ARG A 27 -46.38 -70.17 37.06
CA ARG A 27 -45.34 -69.20 37.42
C ARG A 27 -44.17 -69.23 36.45
N THR A 28 -43.69 -70.41 36.06
CA THR A 28 -42.62 -70.58 35.07
C THR A 28 -43.00 -69.98 33.73
N ARG A 29 -44.25 -70.17 33.27
CA ARG A 29 -44.76 -69.52 32.04
C ARG A 29 -44.84 -68.00 32.16
N LEU A 30 -45.32 -67.48 33.29
CA LEU A 30 -45.36 -66.03 33.52
C LEU A 30 -43.96 -65.42 33.55
N MET A 31 -43.01 -66.12 34.19
CA MET A 31 -41.62 -65.69 34.28
C MET A 31 -40.93 -65.75 32.90
N ALA A 32 -41.18 -66.80 32.12
CA ALA A 32 -40.70 -66.90 30.74
C ALA A 32 -41.22 -65.75 29.87
N LYS A 33 -42.52 -65.41 29.99
CA LYS A 33 -43.12 -64.28 29.27
C LYS A 33 -42.57 -62.92 29.70
N ALA A 34 -42.30 -62.74 31.00
CA ALA A 34 -41.67 -61.52 31.51
C ALA A 34 -40.21 -61.39 31.03
N LEU A 35 -39.48 -62.51 30.95
CA LEU A 35 -38.13 -62.57 30.37
C LEU A 35 -38.12 -62.23 28.88
N GLU A 36 -39.08 -62.74 28.13
CA GLU A 36 -39.28 -62.43 26.71
C GLU A 36 -39.53 -60.92 26.51
N GLN A 37 -40.47 -60.35 27.26
CA GLN A 37 -40.75 -58.91 27.23
C GLN A 37 -39.54 -58.06 27.64
N HIS A 38 -38.77 -58.49 28.64
CA HIS A 38 -37.53 -57.81 29.01
C HIS A 38 -36.45 -57.92 27.92
N GLY A 39 -36.37 -59.05 27.23
CA GLY A 39 -35.49 -59.25 26.07
C GLY A 39 -35.82 -58.27 24.95
N ASP A 40 -37.12 -58.08 24.65
CA ASP A 40 -37.59 -57.13 23.64
C ASP A 40 -37.24 -55.68 24.03
N HIS A 41 -37.44 -55.31 25.30
CA HIS A 41 -37.06 -53.98 25.81
C HIS A 41 -35.55 -53.73 25.75
N LEU A 42 -34.72 -54.73 26.08
CA LEU A 42 -33.26 -54.60 25.97
C LEU A 42 -32.82 -54.45 24.51
N SER A 43 -33.40 -55.22 23.59
CA SER A 43 -33.11 -55.11 22.16
C SER A 43 -33.47 -53.72 21.63
N SER A 44 -34.65 -53.20 22.00
CA SER A 44 -35.09 -51.85 21.64
C SER A 44 -34.17 -50.77 22.23
N PHE A 45 -33.76 -50.91 23.49
CA PHE A 45 -32.81 -50.00 24.12
C PHE A 45 -31.44 -50.03 23.42
N MET A 46 -30.90 -51.22 23.11
CA MET A 46 -29.63 -51.35 22.39
C MET A 46 -29.71 -50.71 21.00
N SER A 47 -30.80 -50.93 20.27
CA SER A 47 -31.02 -50.28 18.97
C SER A 47 -31.08 -48.75 19.08
N LEU A 48 -31.73 -48.22 20.12
CA LEU A 48 -31.78 -46.78 20.37
C LEU A 48 -30.40 -46.21 20.72
N VAL A 49 -29.62 -46.92 21.54
CA VAL A 49 -28.26 -46.54 21.91
C VAL A 49 -27.34 -46.56 20.70
N ASP A 50 -27.40 -47.61 19.88
CA ASP A 50 -26.62 -47.73 18.65
C ASP A 50 -26.91 -46.57 17.70
N LYS A 51 -28.19 -46.30 17.43
CA LYS A 51 -28.60 -45.15 16.60
C LYS A 51 -28.11 -43.82 17.14
N ARG A 52 -28.21 -43.59 18.45
CA ARG A 52 -27.74 -42.35 19.08
C ARG A 52 -26.22 -42.22 18.99
N THR A 53 -25.49 -43.32 19.15
CA THR A 53 -24.03 -43.34 19.09
C THR A 53 -23.55 -43.05 17.67
N THR A 54 -24.15 -43.68 16.66
CA THR A 54 -23.88 -43.40 15.25
C THR A 54 -24.18 -41.96 14.89
N ASN A 55 -25.34 -41.43 15.27
CA ASN A 55 -25.67 -40.02 15.05
C ASN A 55 -24.68 -39.06 15.72
N LEU A 56 -24.22 -39.38 16.94
CA LEU A 56 -23.20 -38.58 17.64
C LEU A 56 -21.87 -38.59 16.88
N ILE A 57 -21.43 -39.75 16.40
CA ILE A 57 -20.20 -39.86 15.61
C ILE A 57 -20.31 -39.05 14.32
N ASP A 58 -21.43 -39.16 13.61
CA ASP A 58 -21.67 -38.43 12.37
C ASP A 58 -21.68 -36.91 12.59
N GLU A 59 -22.37 -36.43 13.63
CA GLU A 59 -22.39 -35.01 13.97
C GLU A 59 -21.02 -34.50 14.42
N ILE A 60 -20.23 -35.29 15.16
CA ILE A 60 -18.85 -34.94 15.54
C ILE A 60 -17.97 -34.80 14.29
N GLN A 61 -18.08 -35.73 13.35
CA GLN A 61 -17.31 -35.67 12.09
C GLN A 61 -17.71 -34.46 11.26
N LYS A 62 -19.01 -34.21 11.11
CA LYS A 62 -19.52 -33.06 10.39
C LYS A 62 -19.05 -31.75 11.00
N ASN A 63 -19.13 -31.62 12.33
CA ASN A 63 -18.68 -30.43 13.04
C ASN A 63 -17.16 -30.22 12.86
N SER A 64 -16.35 -31.29 12.91
CA SER A 64 -14.91 -31.20 12.62
C SER A 64 -14.63 -30.62 11.22
N ILE A 65 -15.36 -31.08 10.19
CA ILE A 65 -15.26 -30.56 8.82
C ILE A 65 -15.68 -29.08 8.74
N GLU A 66 -16.76 -28.70 9.42
CA GLU A 66 -17.23 -27.32 9.48
C GLU A 66 -16.20 -26.41 10.16
N ILE A 67 -15.59 -26.83 11.27
CA ILE A 67 -14.52 -26.10 11.96
C ILE A 67 -13.32 -25.89 11.03
N LEU A 68 -12.89 -26.93 10.32
CA LEU A 68 -11.78 -26.81 9.36
C LEU A 68 -12.12 -25.84 8.21
N THR A 69 -13.36 -25.89 7.74
CA THR A 69 -13.84 -24.97 6.69
C THR A 69 -13.84 -23.53 7.17
N ILE A 70 -14.29 -23.28 8.41
CA ILE A 70 -14.28 -21.95 9.03
C ILE A 70 -12.84 -21.46 9.21
N ALA A 71 -11.93 -22.30 9.69
CA ALA A 71 -10.52 -21.96 9.87
C ALA A 71 -9.87 -21.55 8.54
N ASN A 72 -10.13 -22.30 7.46
CA ASN A 72 -9.63 -21.98 6.12
C ASN A 72 -10.22 -20.67 5.58
N LYS A 73 -11.53 -20.45 5.74
CA LYS A 73 -12.17 -19.19 5.34
C LYS A 73 -11.60 -17.99 6.10
N PHE A 74 -11.37 -18.14 7.40
CA PHE A 74 -10.75 -17.11 8.22
C PHE A 74 -9.32 -16.81 7.76
N HIS A 75 -8.52 -17.84 7.50
CA HIS A 75 -7.15 -17.67 7.00
C HIS A 75 -7.11 -16.93 5.66
N MET A 76 -7.90 -17.36 4.68
CA MET A 76 -8.00 -16.66 3.39
C MET A 76 -8.49 -15.21 3.54
N SER A 77 -9.45 -14.97 4.43
CA SER A 77 -9.93 -13.62 4.71
C SER A 77 -8.82 -12.73 5.31
N LEU A 78 -7.97 -13.30 6.16
CA LEU A 78 -6.84 -12.59 6.77
C LEU A 78 -5.78 -12.25 5.71
N GLU A 79 -5.42 -13.20 4.85
CA GLU A 79 -4.48 -12.99 3.74
C GLU A 79 -4.99 -11.92 2.76
N ASN A 80 -6.27 -12.00 2.39
CA ASN A 80 -6.90 -11.00 1.53
C ASN A 80 -6.90 -9.61 2.16
N THR A 81 -7.17 -9.53 3.47
CA THR A 81 -7.13 -8.25 4.21
C THR A 81 -5.72 -7.69 4.26
N GLN A 82 -4.72 -8.53 4.51
CA GLN A 82 -3.32 -8.12 4.49
C GLN A 82 -2.90 -7.59 3.12
N SER A 83 -3.24 -8.31 2.04
CA SER A 83 -2.96 -7.87 0.68
C SER A 83 -3.64 -6.54 0.35
N PHE A 84 -4.92 -6.40 0.73
CA PHE A 84 -5.67 -5.16 0.57
C PHE A 84 -5.01 -3.98 1.30
N LEU A 85 -4.58 -4.18 2.56
CA LEU A 85 -3.92 -3.13 3.35
C LEU A 85 -2.57 -2.72 2.75
N LEU A 86 -1.78 -3.68 2.27
CA LEU A 86 -0.50 -3.41 1.60
C LEU A 86 -0.73 -2.59 0.32
N ASN A 87 -1.65 -3.03 -0.54
CA ASN A 87 -1.99 -2.34 -1.78
C ASN A 87 -2.56 -0.93 -1.52
N THR A 88 -3.37 -0.77 -0.49
CA THR A 88 -3.90 0.54 -0.12
C THR A 88 -2.78 1.46 0.38
N THR A 89 -1.85 0.94 1.17
CA THR A 89 -0.71 1.71 1.70
C THR A 89 0.22 2.18 0.58
N THR A 90 0.50 1.33 -0.41
CA THR A 90 1.32 1.72 -1.56
C THR A 90 0.65 2.80 -2.39
N LEU A 91 -0.66 2.68 -2.66
CA LEU A 91 -1.43 3.70 -3.36
C LEU A 91 -1.46 5.03 -2.60
N LEU A 92 -1.68 5.01 -1.28
CA LEU A 92 -1.67 6.22 -0.46
C LEU A 92 -0.30 6.90 -0.46
N THR A 93 0.77 6.12 -0.42
CA THR A 93 2.15 6.62 -0.51
C THR A 93 2.40 7.27 -1.86
N GLU A 94 1.96 6.63 -2.94
CA GLU A 94 2.10 7.17 -4.30
C GLU A 94 1.34 8.49 -4.49
N VAL A 95 0.09 8.55 -4.03
CA VAL A 95 -0.73 9.77 -4.07
C VAL A 95 -0.09 10.89 -3.25
N THR A 96 0.42 10.57 -2.06
CA THR A 96 1.12 11.54 -1.21
C THR A 96 2.37 12.07 -1.89
N ASN A 97 3.18 11.19 -2.50
CA ASN A 97 4.38 11.59 -3.22
C ASN A 97 4.05 12.47 -4.44
N LYS A 98 3.04 12.11 -5.23
CA LYS A 98 2.57 12.93 -6.36
C LYS A 98 2.05 14.29 -5.88
N GLY A 99 1.32 14.33 -4.77
CA GLY A 99 0.86 15.58 -4.14
C GLY A 99 2.02 16.47 -3.70
N ASN A 100 3.03 15.90 -3.05
CA ASN A 100 4.24 16.62 -2.64
C ASN A 100 5.04 17.14 -3.84
N MET A 101 5.17 16.34 -4.91
CA MET A 101 5.81 16.78 -6.15
C MET A 101 5.05 17.93 -6.80
N LEU A 102 3.71 17.88 -6.83
CA LEU A 102 2.89 18.97 -7.35
C LEU A 102 3.08 20.24 -6.52
N ARG A 103 3.02 20.14 -5.18
CA ARG A 103 3.28 21.26 -4.29
C ARG A 103 4.65 21.88 -4.54
N SER A 104 5.70 21.05 -4.62
CA SER A 104 7.05 21.54 -4.93
C SER A 104 7.13 22.25 -6.28
N LYS A 105 6.44 21.76 -7.32
CA LYS A 105 6.39 22.45 -8.63
C LYS A 105 5.66 23.79 -8.55
N VAL A 106 4.60 23.89 -7.74
CA VAL A 106 3.90 25.15 -7.51
C VAL A 106 4.80 26.13 -6.77
N ASP A 107 5.48 25.69 -5.70
CA ASP A 107 6.42 26.52 -4.93
C ASP A 107 7.59 27.00 -5.80
N GLN A 108 8.13 26.12 -6.66
CA GLN A 108 9.17 26.47 -7.63
C GLN A 108 8.65 27.44 -8.70
N PHE A 109 7.42 27.28 -9.17
CA PHE A 109 6.80 28.20 -10.11
C PHE A 109 6.59 29.58 -9.50
N GLU A 110 6.08 29.65 -8.28
CA GLU A 110 5.91 30.90 -7.52
C GLU A 110 7.25 31.61 -7.35
N SER A 111 8.28 30.89 -6.88
CA SER A 111 9.64 31.42 -6.74
C SER A 111 10.22 31.91 -8.07
N ALA A 112 9.92 31.20 -9.16
CA ALA A 112 10.38 31.56 -10.49
C ALA A 112 9.65 32.79 -11.06
N VAL A 113 8.36 32.94 -10.79
CA VAL A 113 7.59 34.14 -11.13
C VAL A 113 8.06 35.34 -10.31
N GLN A 114 8.34 35.16 -9.02
CA GLN A 114 8.93 36.22 -8.20
C GLN A 114 10.29 36.66 -8.77
N SER A 115 11.15 35.69 -9.10
CA SER A 115 12.42 35.98 -9.78
C SER A 115 12.20 36.77 -11.07
N LEU A 116 11.19 36.39 -11.86
CA LEU A 116 10.85 37.05 -13.12
C LEU A 116 10.45 38.52 -12.92
N VAL A 117 9.65 38.81 -11.87
CA VAL A 117 9.27 40.17 -11.48
C VAL A 117 10.49 40.99 -11.01
N GLU A 118 11.43 40.35 -10.32
CA GLU A 118 12.71 40.95 -9.93
C GLU A 118 13.70 41.10 -11.11
N GLY A 119 13.27 40.76 -12.34
CA GLY A 119 14.07 40.87 -13.55
C GLY A 119 15.03 39.70 -13.76
N ARG A 120 14.97 38.62 -12.98
CA ARG A 120 15.83 37.44 -13.11
C ARG A 120 15.05 36.26 -13.69
N ILE A 121 15.65 35.52 -14.62
CA ILE A 121 15.00 34.33 -15.17
C ILE A 121 15.44 33.10 -14.39
N SER A 122 14.49 32.24 -14.02
CA SER A 122 14.77 31.00 -13.30
C SER A 122 14.91 29.82 -14.28
N PRO A 123 15.82 28.86 -14.01
CA PRO A 123 15.89 27.59 -14.72
C PRO A 123 14.59 26.79 -14.74
N PHE A 124 13.66 27.07 -13.81
CA PHE A 124 12.34 26.46 -13.80
C PHE A 124 11.45 26.94 -14.96
N LEU A 125 11.45 28.25 -15.25
CA LEU A 125 10.67 28.84 -16.36
C LEU A 125 11.34 28.62 -17.72
N LEU A 126 12.67 28.69 -17.73
CA LEU A 126 13.47 28.42 -18.93
C LEU A 126 14.54 27.40 -18.57
N PRO A 127 14.32 26.11 -18.86
CA PRO A 127 15.28 25.06 -18.58
C PRO A 127 16.62 25.28 -19.30
N LYS A 128 17.72 25.00 -18.60
CA LYS A 128 19.09 25.15 -19.11
C LYS A 128 19.30 24.42 -20.44
N HIS A 129 18.76 23.21 -20.56
CA HIS A 129 18.89 22.41 -21.78
C HIS A 129 18.24 23.08 -22.99
N THR A 130 17.05 23.69 -22.82
CA THR A 130 16.33 24.40 -23.88
C THR A 130 17.13 25.62 -24.35
N LEU A 131 17.70 26.37 -23.40
CA LEU A 131 18.54 27.52 -23.71
C LEU A 131 19.83 27.10 -24.44
N THR A 132 20.49 26.02 -24.01
CA THR A 132 21.65 25.45 -24.71
C THR A 132 21.31 25.05 -26.14
N GLN A 133 20.19 24.36 -26.35
CA GLN A 133 19.74 23.96 -27.68
C GLN A 133 19.45 25.18 -28.57
N ALA A 134 18.81 26.21 -28.02
CA ALA A 134 18.56 27.46 -28.74
C ALA A 134 19.87 28.16 -29.15
N LEU A 135 20.83 28.25 -28.23
CA LEU A 135 22.15 28.82 -28.49
C LEU A 135 22.92 28.06 -29.58
N HIS A 136 22.89 26.72 -29.56
CA HIS A 136 23.49 25.92 -30.62
C HIS A 136 22.82 26.15 -31.98
N LYS A 137 21.48 26.19 -32.03
CA LYS A 137 20.76 26.49 -33.27
C LYS A 137 21.10 27.88 -33.81
N ILE A 138 21.14 28.90 -32.96
CA ILE A 138 21.56 30.25 -33.33
C ILE A 138 22.98 30.20 -33.90
N GLN A 139 23.90 29.53 -33.23
CA GLN A 139 25.28 29.41 -33.70
C GLN A 139 25.35 28.74 -35.08
N THR A 140 24.61 27.65 -35.30
CA THR A 140 24.53 26.97 -36.60
C THR A 140 24.01 27.89 -37.71
N ILE A 141 22.96 28.67 -37.44
CA ILE A 141 22.40 29.63 -38.40
C ILE A 141 23.41 30.72 -38.73
N LEU A 142 24.11 31.26 -37.72
CA LEU A 142 25.14 32.27 -37.92
C LEU A 142 26.29 31.72 -38.79
N THR A 143 26.78 30.51 -38.53
CA THR A 143 27.85 29.91 -39.37
C THR A 143 27.41 29.64 -40.80
N ASN A 144 26.16 29.24 -41.02
CA ASN A 144 25.71 28.80 -42.35
C ASN A 144 25.18 29.95 -43.23
N SER A 145 24.53 30.95 -42.63
CA SER A 145 23.83 32.01 -43.37
C SER A 145 24.42 33.40 -43.16
N TYR A 146 25.21 33.61 -42.10
CA TYR A 146 25.72 34.92 -41.70
C TYR A 146 27.18 34.81 -41.19
N SER A 147 28.07 34.27 -42.03
CA SER A 147 29.44 33.86 -41.65
C SER A 147 30.34 34.96 -41.05
N GLY A 148 29.96 36.23 -41.19
CA GLY A 148 30.63 37.37 -40.56
C GLY A 148 30.13 37.73 -39.16
N PHE A 149 29.17 36.99 -38.59
CA PHE A 149 28.60 37.25 -37.26
C PHE A 149 28.77 36.06 -36.32
N TYR A 150 29.02 36.36 -35.05
CA TYR A 150 29.29 35.39 -33.99
C TYR A 150 28.46 35.72 -32.75
N SER A 151 28.05 34.68 -32.02
CA SER A 151 27.43 34.85 -30.70
C SER A 151 28.50 35.26 -29.69
N THR A 152 28.30 36.41 -29.03
CA THR A 152 29.25 36.92 -28.03
C THR A 152 29.14 36.20 -26.68
N GLN A 153 28.00 35.55 -26.41
CA GLN A 153 27.70 34.89 -25.14
C GLN A 153 27.14 33.48 -25.43
N PRO A 154 28.02 32.49 -25.65
CA PRO A 154 27.61 31.14 -26.00
C PRO A 154 27.16 30.31 -24.79
N HIS A 155 27.44 30.76 -23.56
CA HIS A 155 27.18 29.97 -22.36
C HIS A 155 25.81 30.33 -21.73
N PRO A 156 24.93 29.34 -21.44
CA PRO A 156 23.61 29.58 -20.87
C PRO A 156 23.60 30.36 -19.55
N SER A 157 24.62 30.18 -18.70
CA SER A 157 24.71 30.87 -17.39
C SER A 157 24.65 32.39 -17.51
N TYR A 158 25.17 32.96 -18.59
CA TYR A 158 25.16 34.40 -18.83
C TYR A 158 23.73 34.96 -18.79
N TYR A 159 22.76 34.23 -19.35
CA TYR A 159 21.37 34.68 -19.48
C TYR A 159 20.56 34.55 -18.19
N TYR A 160 21.02 33.76 -17.23
CA TYR A 160 20.39 33.67 -15.89
C TYR A 160 20.88 34.78 -14.96
N THR A 161 22.12 35.26 -15.16
CA THR A 161 22.72 36.30 -14.31
C THR A 161 22.48 37.71 -14.84
N ASN A 162 22.44 37.90 -16.16
CA ASN A 162 22.34 39.23 -16.77
C ASN A 162 20.91 39.56 -17.21
N LEU A 163 20.47 40.77 -16.86
CA LEU A 163 19.11 41.29 -17.11
C LEU A 163 18.92 41.63 -18.59
N ASN A 164 18.67 40.63 -19.44
CA ASN A 164 18.48 40.86 -20.87
C ASN A 164 17.27 40.15 -21.48
N PHE A 165 16.13 40.23 -20.80
CA PHE A 165 14.88 39.69 -21.28
C PHE A 165 13.70 40.64 -21.03
N MET A 166 12.65 40.46 -21.80
CA MET A 166 11.34 41.06 -21.57
C MET A 166 10.34 39.94 -21.35
N PHE A 167 9.32 40.17 -20.54
CA PHE A 167 8.24 39.22 -20.39
C PHE A 167 6.87 39.92 -20.45
N MET A 168 5.88 39.16 -20.90
CA MET A 168 4.50 39.60 -21.05
C MET A 168 3.60 38.45 -20.58
N ARG A 169 2.54 38.77 -19.83
CA ARG A 169 1.48 37.81 -19.54
C ARG A 169 0.27 38.13 -20.40
N ASN A 170 -0.28 37.11 -21.05
CA ASN A 170 -1.57 37.19 -21.72
C ASN A 170 -2.44 36.01 -21.24
N HIS A 171 -3.48 36.31 -20.47
CA HIS A 171 -4.35 35.33 -19.80
C HIS A 171 -3.56 34.28 -18.99
N SER A 172 -3.55 33.03 -19.48
CA SER A 172 -2.89 31.87 -18.88
C SER A 172 -1.50 31.59 -19.44
N LYS A 173 -0.95 32.49 -20.27
CA LYS A 173 0.36 32.32 -20.93
C LYS A 173 1.33 33.41 -20.51
N ILE A 174 2.57 33.00 -20.24
CA ILE A 174 3.70 33.89 -20.03
C ILE A 174 4.59 33.77 -21.26
N PHE A 175 4.85 34.91 -21.90
CA PHE A 175 5.78 35.05 -23.01
C PHE A 175 7.07 35.64 -22.46
N ILE A 176 8.20 35.00 -22.77
CA ILE A 176 9.53 35.47 -22.39
C ILE A 176 10.32 35.66 -23.67
N THR A 177 10.82 36.88 -23.87
CA THR A 177 11.64 37.26 -25.02
C THR A 177 13.06 37.50 -24.56
N LEU A 178 13.98 36.66 -24.99
CA LEU A 178 15.41 36.77 -24.71
C LEU A 178 16.11 37.50 -25.85
N ARG A 179 17.05 38.40 -25.50
CA ARG A 179 17.92 39.04 -26.49
C ARG A 179 19.28 38.34 -26.52
N PHE A 180 19.63 37.79 -27.67
CA PHE A 180 20.93 37.16 -27.92
C PHE A 180 21.88 38.17 -28.57
N HIS A 181 23.04 38.38 -27.97
CA HIS A 181 24.02 39.35 -28.46
C HIS A 181 24.91 38.76 -29.55
N ILE A 182 24.74 39.26 -30.78
CA ILE A 182 25.58 38.93 -31.93
C ILE A 182 26.56 40.07 -32.22
N SER A 183 27.76 39.73 -32.69
CA SER A 183 28.80 40.69 -33.08
C SER A 183 29.50 40.24 -34.34
N SER A 184 29.98 41.17 -35.15
CA SER A 184 30.85 40.86 -36.28
C SER A 184 32.31 40.58 -35.88
N LEU A 185 32.64 40.83 -34.62
CA LEU A 185 33.96 40.63 -34.06
C LEU A 185 34.06 39.22 -33.48
N THR A 186 35.11 38.49 -33.89
CA THR A 186 35.40 37.13 -33.41
C THR A 186 35.81 37.09 -31.93
N HIS A 187 36.26 38.23 -31.37
CA HIS A 187 36.75 38.33 -29.99
C HIS A 187 36.24 39.61 -29.30
N PRO A 188 36.02 39.58 -27.97
CA PRO A 188 35.61 40.77 -27.21
C PRO A 188 36.70 41.84 -27.24
N VAL A 189 36.35 43.04 -27.69
CA VAL A 189 37.27 44.19 -27.74
C VAL A 189 37.33 44.85 -26.37
N ARG A 190 38.53 44.90 -25.78
CA ARG A 190 38.79 45.65 -24.54
C ARG A 190 39.19 47.08 -24.88
N LEU A 191 38.29 48.02 -24.63
CA LEU A 191 38.57 49.45 -24.75
C LEU A 191 39.21 49.95 -23.46
N TYR A 192 40.46 50.40 -23.54
CA TYR A 192 41.15 51.05 -22.43
C TYR A 192 41.10 52.56 -22.62
N LYS A 193 40.56 53.28 -21.63
CA LYS A 193 40.64 54.74 -21.56
C LYS A 193 41.85 55.11 -20.70
N ILE A 194 42.94 55.55 -21.32
CA ILE A 194 44.08 56.10 -20.59
C ILE A 194 43.70 57.53 -20.17
N MET A 195 43.62 57.76 -18.87
CA MET A 195 43.38 59.08 -18.31
C MET A 195 44.68 59.58 -17.67
N SER A 196 45.29 60.60 -18.26
CA SER A 196 46.38 61.35 -17.62
C SER A 196 45.78 62.48 -16.81
N LEU A 197 45.89 62.37 -15.49
CA LEU A 197 45.52 63.45 -14.56
C LEU A 197 46.77 64.30 -14.30
N PRO A 198 46.73 65.63 -14.51
CA PRO A 198 47.86 66.48 -14.17
C PRO A 198 48.03 66.52 -12.65
N VAL A 199 49.24 66.25 -12.17
CA VAL A 199 49.61 66.42 -10.76
C VAL A 199 50.16 67.84 -10.60
N THR A 200 49.47 68.67 -9.82
CA THR A 200 49.98 70.01 -9.44
C THR A 200 51.00 69.86 -8.33
N VAL A 201 52.25 70.25 -8.59
CA VAL A 201 53.26 70.40 -7.54
C VAL A 201 53.03 71.74 -6.85
N ASN A 202 52.48 71.72 -5.63
CA ASN A 202 52.31 72.93 -4.82
C ASN A 202 53.68 73.37 -4.27
N ASN A 203 54.34 74.31 -4.94
CA ASN A 203 55.40 75.10 -4.31
C ASN A 203 54.80 76.35 -3.67
N PHE A 204 54.09 76.15 -2.56
CA PHE A 204 53.82 77.21 -1.59
C PHE A 204 54.73 77.03 -0.38
N SER A 205 55.94 77.57 -0.48
CA SER A 205 56.77 77.94 0.66
C SER A 205 57.61 79.15 0.28
N SER A 206 56.99 80.33 0.29
CA SER A 206 57.72 81.55 0.63
C SER A 206 58.21 81.41 2.07
N MET A 207 59.47 81.06 2.26
CA MET A 207 60.19 81.27 3.53
C MET A 207 61.17 82.42 3.30
N GLN A 208 60.78 83.62 3.72
CA GLN A 208 61.69 84.73 3.93
C GLN A 208 62.42 84.54 5.26
N LEU A 209 63.75 84.69 5.18
CA LEU A 209 64.71 85.28 6.13
C LEU A 209 65.06 84.58 7.44
N SER A 210 66.34 84.20 7.57
CA SER A 210 67.34 84.52 8.63
C SER A 210 68.57 83.62 8.38
N TYR A 211 69.83 84.05 8.22
CA TYR A 211 70.63 85.23 8.59
C TYR A 211 71.49 85.70 7.41
#